data_AF-A0A8T9BFS4-F1
#
_entry.id   AF-A0A8T9BFS4-F1
#
_cell.length_a   1.000
_cell.length_b   1.000
_cell.length_c   1.000
_cell.angle_alpha   90.00
_cell.angle_beta   90.00
_cell.angle_gamma   90.00
#
_symmetry.space_group_name_H-M   'P 1'
#
loop_
_entity.id
_entity.type
_entity.pdbx_description
1 polymer ?
#
loop_
_entity_poly.entity_id
_entity_poly.type
_entity_poly.pdbx_seq_one_letter_code
_entity_poly.pdbx_strand_id
1 'polypeptide(L)'
;AIDAAHLDDVQELADQYEKVLVSSFAARDSVKLPIFDLLLLGCGPDGHTCSLFPGHELLRESDAWVAPIEDSPKPPAKRITLTLPVVTHGVRIAFVATGAEKKEVLKEIFETGNGLPCALVNEAAGERCTWFTDTAAVEGVSFPRKGSL
;
A
#
# COMPACT_ATOMS: atom_id res chain seq x y z
N ALA A 1 -12.23 17.72 -2.29
CA ALA A 1 -12.95 16.46 -2.56
C ALA A 1 -12.71 16.11 -4.02
N ILE A 2 -12.67 14.82 -4.37
CA ILE A 2 -12.48 14.37 -5.76
C ILE A 2 -13.72 14.77 -6.57
N ASP A 3 -13.53 15.36 -7.75
CA ASP A 3 -14.63 15.78 -8.61
C ASP A 3 -15.09 14.62 -9.50
N ALA A 4 -16.36 14.21 -9.30
CA ALA A 4 -16.96 13.11 -10.03
C ALA A 4 -17.20 13.40 -11.53
N ALA A 5 -17.03 14.65 -11.98
CA ALA A 5 -17.02 14.98 -13.39
C ALA A 5 -15.85 14.33 -14.16
N HIS A 6 -14.78 13.93 -13.46
CA HIS A 6 -13.56 13.36 -14.04
C HIS A 6 -13.45 11.84 -13.88
N LEU A 7 -14.56 11.12 -13.61
CA LEU A 7 -14.51 9.66 -13.38
C LEU A 7 -13.89 8.84 -14.52
N ASP A 8 -13.89 9.37 -15.75
CA ASP A 8 -13.27 8.73 -16.90
C ASP A 8 -11.79 9.10 -17.13
N ASP A 9 -11.29 10.14 -16.45
CA ASP A 9 -9.93 10.67 -16.54
C ASP A 9 -9.16 10.39 -15.24
N VAL A 10 -8.55 9.20 -15.18
CA VAL A 10 -7.90 8.71 -13.96
C VAL A 10 -6.67 9.54 -13.60
N GLN A 11 -5.98 10.10 -14.61
CA GLN A 11 -4.83 10.97 -14.40
C GLN A 11 -5.26 12.26 -13.71
N GLU A 12 -6.31 12.94 -14.20
CA GLU A 12 -6.80 14.17 -13.57
C GLU A 12 -7.28 13.90 -12.13
N LEU A 13 -7.92 12.75 -11.86
CA LEU A 13 -8.29 12.37 -10.49
C LEU A 13 -7.08 12.15 -9.58
N ALA A 14 -6.00 11.54 -10.08
CA ALA A 14 -4.76 11.36 -9.34
C ALA A 14 -4.12 12.71 -9.01
N ASP A 15 -4.02 13.60 -10.00
CA ASP A 15 -3.46 14.95 -9.86
C ASP A 15 -4.28 15.80 -8.86
N GLN A 16 -5.61 15.71 -8.91
CA GLN A 16 -6.49 16.39 -7.96
C GLN A 16 -6.27 15.89 -6.53
N TYR A 17 -6.12 14.57 -6.35
CA TYR A 17 -5.88 14.01 -5.03
C TYR A 17 -4.48 14.36 -4.52
N GLU A 18 -3.47 14.36 -5.39
CA GLU A 18 -2.12 14.81 -5.05
C GLU A 18 -2.11 16.27 -4.60
N LYS A 19 -2.82 17.18 -5.30
CA LYS A 19 -3.00 18.58 -4.86
C LYS A 19 -3.62 18.69 -3.47
N VAL A 20 -4.60 17.84 -3.15
CA VAL A 20 -5.19 17.78 -1.80
C VAL A 20 -4.14 17.38 -0.76
N LEU A 21 -3.33 16.36 -1.04
CA LEU A 21 -2.25 15.95 -0.15
C LEU A 21 -1.21 17.07 0.01
N VAL A 22 -0.73 17.65 -1.09
CA VAL A 22 0.23 18.77 -1.04
C VAL A 22 -0.31 19.91 -0.19
N SER A 23 -1.56 20.34 -0.38
CA SER A 23 -2.14 21.41 0.45
C SER A 23 -2.23 21.06 1.95
N SER A 24 -2.37 19.77 2.28
CA SER A 24 -2.51 19.28 3.65
C SER A 24 -1.15 19.12 4.34
N PHE A 25 -0.11 18.76 3.60
CA PHE A 25 1.23 18.46 4.12
C PHE A 25 2.24 19.61 3.93
N ALA A 26 2.09 20.45 2.90
CA ALA A 26 3.03 21.52 2.55
C ALA A 26 2.88 22.80 3.40
N ALA A 27 1.96 22.84 4.37
CA ALA A 27 1.94 23.91 5.38
C ALA A 27 3.16 23.87 6.32
N ARG A 28 4.00 22.82 6.23
CA ARG A 28 5.17 22.56 7.06
C ARG A 28 6.43 22.40 6.18
N ASP A 29 6.95 23.50 5.64
CA ASP A 29 8.16 23.53 4.80
C ASP A 29 8.09 22.65 3.52
N SER A 30 9.15 22.69 2.70
CA SER A 30 9.26 21.94 1.45
C SER A 30 9.36 20.42 1.71
N VAL A 31 8.20 19.79 1.92
CA VAL A 31 8.08 18.35 2.11
C VAL A 31 8.28 17.61 0.79
N LYS A 32 9.26 16.71 0.72
CA LYS A 32 9.52 15.87 -0.46
C LYS A 32 8.49 14.74 -0.61
N LEU A 33 8.04 14.15 0.51
CA LEU A 33 7.02 13.09 0.58
C LEU A 33 6.13 13.32 1.81
N PRO A 34 4.80 13.11 1.70
CA PRO A 34 3.90 13.29 2.82
C PRO A 34 4.20 12.24 3.89
N ILE A 35 4.24 12.66 5.16
CA ILE A 35 4.45 11.78 6.30
C ILE A 35 3.13 11.56 7.00
N PHE A 36 2.53 10.38 6.80
CA PHE A 36 1.35 9.96 7.54
C PHE A 36 1.76 9.36 8.89
N ASP A 37 1.08 9.74 9.97
CA ASP A 37 1.30 9.12 11.28
C ASP A 37 0.94 7.62 11.27
N LEU A 38 -0.13 7.27 10.56
CA LEU A 38 -0.60 5.89 10.41
C LEU A 38 -1.20 5.67 9.02
N LEU A 39 -0.76 4.60 8.35
CA LEU A 39 -1.39 4.06 7.14
C LEU A 39 -2.07 2.73 7.45
N LEU A 40 -3.36 2.63 7.14
CA LEU A 40 -4.13 1.38 7.22
C LEU A 40 -4.17 0.74 5.84
N LEU A 41 -3.66 -0.48 5.74
CA LEU A 41 -3.50 -1.18 4.48
C LEU A 41 -4.19 -2.55 4.51
N GLY A 42 -4.78 -2.94 3.38
CA GLY A 42 -5.23 -4.31 3.14
C GLY A 42 -4.16 -5.15 2.44
N CYS A 43 -4.30 -6.47 2.52
CA CYS A 43 -3.51 -7.42 1.74
C CYS A 43 -4.43 -8.21 0.79
N GLY A 44 -4.23 -8.05 -0.51
CA GLY A 44 -4.87 -8.88 -1.53
C GLY A 44 -4.40 -10.33 -1.47
N PRO A 45 -5.17 -11.30 -2.00
CA PRO A 45 -4.77 -12.71 -2.06
C PRO A 45 -3.59 -12.99 -3.00
N ASP A 46 -3.23 -12.03 -3.84
CA ASP A 46 -2.07 -11.96 -4.73
C ASP A 46 -0.96 -11.06 -4.16
N GLY A 47 -1.09 -10.59 -2.91
CA GLY A 47 -0.07 -9.77 -2.26
C GLY A 47 -0.10 -8.29 -2.65
N HIS A 48 -1.12 -7.84 -3.39
CA HIS A 48 -1.30 -6.42 -3.68
C HIS A 48 -1.71 -5.65 -2.43
N THR A 49 -1.34 -4.37 -2.39
CA THR A 49 -1.88 -3.39 -1.44
C THR A 49 -2.14 -2.09 -2.17
N CYS A 50 -2.99 -1.21 -1.63
CA CYS A 50 -3.53 -0.07 -2.37
C CYS A 50 -4.05 -0.54 -3.75
N SER A 51 -3.60 0.07 -4.84
CA SER A 51 -3.74 -0.48 -6.20
C SER A 51 -2.39 -0.81 -6.84
N LEU A 52 -1.43 -1.23 -6.01
CA LEU A 52 -0.09 -1.66 -6.44
C LEU A 52 -0.10 -3.18 -6.57
N PHE A 53 -0.02 -3.69 -7.79
CA PHE A 53 -0.16 -5.12 -8.12
C PHE A 53 1.17 -5.79 -8.46
N PRO A 54 1.33 -7.11 -8.19
CA PRO A 54 2.55 -7.84 -8.55
C PRO A 54 2.92 -7.68 -10.02
N GLY A 55 4.17 -7.36 -10.31
CA GLY A 55 4.70 -7.21 -11.67
C GLY A 55 4.22 -5.97 -12.45
N HIS A 56 3.32 -5.17 -11.88
CA HIS A 56 2.81 -3.96 -12.52
C HIS A 56 3.86 -2.85 -12.57
N GLU A 57 3.85 -2.03 -13.62
CA GLU A 57 4.87 -0.99 -13.82
C GLU A 57 4.86 0.10 -12.73
N LEU A 58 3.70 0.35 -12.11
CA LEU A 58 3.56 1.26 -10.97
C LEU A 58 4.41 0.89 -9.75
N LEU A 59 4.92 -0.35 -9.65
CA LEU A 59 5.91 -0.68 -8.62
C LEU A 59 7.26 0.02 -8.82
N ARG A 60 7.49 0.61 -10.01
CA ARG A 60 8.69 1.37 -10.36
C ARG A 60 8.52 2.88 -10.22
N GLU A 61 7.31 3.35 -9.93
CA GLU A 61 7.02 4.78 -9.71
C GLU A 61 7.78 5.29 -8.48
N SER A 62 8.59 6.35 -8.67
CA SER A 62 9.51 6.87 -7.64
C SER A 62 9.29 8.33 -7.28
N ASP A 63 8.52 9.07 -8.09
CA ASP A 63 8.43 10.52 -8.02
C ASP A 63 7.03 11.01 -7.60
N ALA A 64 5.97 10.46 -8.20
CA ALA A 64 4.60 10.86 -7.91
C ALA A 64 4.15 10.42 -6.51
N TRP A 65 3.32 11.23 -5.84
CA TRP A 65 2.70 10.83 -4.57
C TRP A 65 1.48 9.94 -4.81
N VAL A 66 0.71 10.28 -5.85
CA VAL A 66 -0.48 9.57 -6.29
C VAL A 66 -0.34 9.21 -7.77
N ALA A 67 -0.64 7.98 -8.13
CA ALA A 67 -0.59 7.53 -9.53
C ALA A 67 -1.96 7.00 -9.99
N PRO A 68 -2.31 7.20 -11.27
CA PRO A 68 -3.43 6.51 -11.89
C PRO A 68 -3.06 5.06 -12.23
N ILE A 69 -4.06 4.20 -12.28
CA ILE A 69 -4.00 2.86 -12.89
C ILE A 69 -5.26 2.67 -13.73
N GLU A 70 -5.11 2.27 -14.99
CA GLU A 70 -6.25 2.04 -15.90
C GLU A 70 -6.49 0.56 -16.21
N ASP A 71 -5.50 -0.27 -15.94
CA ASP A 71 -5.39 -1.68 -16.32
C ASP A 71 -5.21 -2.59 -15.10
N SER A 72 -5.80 -2.22 -13.96
CA SER A 72 -5.80 -3.08 -12.77
C SER A 72 -6.25 -4.50 -13.14
N PRO A 73 -5.49 -5.54 -12.78
CA PRO A 73 -5.83 -6.93 -13.08
C PRO A 73 -7.08 -7.40 -12.31
N LYS A 74 -7.61 -6.57 -11.41
CA LYS A 74 -8.84 -6.80 -10.66
C LYS A 74 -9.86 -5.68 -10.88
N PRO A 75 -11.15 -6.00 -11.08
CA PRO A 75 -12.18 -4.98 -11.27
C PRO A 75 -12.38 -4.13 -10.00
N PRO A 76 -12.74 -2.84 -10.13
CA PRO A 76 -12.69 -2.06 -11.38
C PRO A 76 -11.25 -1.82 -11.86
N ALA A 77 -11.07 -1.73 -13.18
CA ALA A 77 -9.76 -1.58 -13.83
C ALA A 77 -9.12 -0.20 -13.55
N LYS A 78 -9.95 0.85 -13.53
CA LYS A 78 -9.56 2.24 -13.27
C LYS A 78 -9.54 2.53 -11.76
N ARG A 79 -8.40 2.99 -11.23
CA ARG A 79 -8.22 3.39 -9.83
C ARG A 79 -7.17 4.50 -9.73
N ILE A 80 -7.12 5.18 -8.60
CA ILE A 80 -5.95 5.97 -8.18
C ILE A 80 -5.30 5.28 -6.99
N THR A 81 -4.01 5.49 -6.78
CA THR A 81 -3.27 4.84 -5.69
C THR A 81 -2.16 5.72 -5.13
N LEU A 82 -1.91 5.60 -3.83
CA LEU A 82 -0.63 6.05 -3.29
C LEU A 82 0.48 5.14 -3.83
N THR A 83 1.63 5.75 -4.11
CA THR A 83 2.80 5.06 -4.66
C THR A 83 3.65 4.44 -3.55
N LEU A 84 4.56 3.52 -3.90
CA LEU A 84 5.47 2.90 -2.91
C LEU A 84 6.29 3.93 -2.10
N PRO A 85 6.86 5.01 -2.71
CA PRO A 85 7.54 6.05 -1.95
C PRO A 85 6.68 6.65 -0.85
N VAL A 86 5.41 6.94 -1.11
CA VAL A 86 4.50 7.50 -0.11
C VAL A 86 4.14 6.46 0.96
N VAL A 87 3.73 5.27 0.55
CA VAL A 87 3.23 4.24 1.47
C VAL A 87 4.34 3.82 2.45
N THR A 88 5.58 3.70 1.98
CA THR A 88 6.72 3.31 2.82
C THR A 88 7.26 4.45 3.71
N HIS A 89 6.81 5.69 3.50
CA HIS A 89 7.23 6.86 4.27
C HIS A 89 6.39 7.14 5.52
N GLY A 90 5.30 6.38 5.76
CA GLY A 90 4.46 6.54 6.96
C GLY A 90 5.18 6.20 8.27
N VAL A 91 4.89 6.91 9.36
CA VAL A 91 5.48 6.68 10.70
C VAL A 91 5.11 5.29 11.22
N ARG A 92 3.86 4.87 11.02
CA ARG A 92 3.37 3.51 11.29
C ARG A 92 2.56 3.00 10.11
N ILE A 93 2.73 1.71 9.80
CA ILE A 93 1.96 1.01 8.77
C ILE A 93 1.29 -0.19 9.44
N ALA A 94 -0.02 -0.28 9.32
CA ALA A 94 -0.81 -1.36 9.86
C ALA A 94 -1.50 -2.11 8.72
N PHE A 95 -1.02 -3.32 8.44
CA PHE A 95 -1.73 -4.25 7.57
C PHE A 95 -2.82 -4.97 8.35
N VAL A 96 -4.00 -5.08 7.76
CA VAL A 96 -5.09 -5.91 8.28
C VAL A 96 -5.39 -7.03 7.28
N ALA A 97 -5.21 -8.28 7.71
CA ALA A 97 -5.41 -9.46 6.87
C ALA A 97 -6.00 -10.61 7.70
N THR A 98 -7.27 -10.93 7.46
CA THR A 98 -8.02 -11.96 8.18
C THR A 98 -8.54 -13.03 7.23
N GLY A 99 -8.79 -14.23 7.73
CA GLY A 99 -9.36 -15.34 6.97
C GLY A 99 -8.31 -16.31 6.43
N ALA A 100 -8.69 -17.59 6.37
CA ALA A 100 -7.80 -18.68 5.94
C ALA A 100 -7.29 -18.49 4.50
N GLU A 101 -8.02 -17.76 3.66
CA GLU A 101 -7.61 -17.43 2.29
C GLU A 101 -6.35 -16.55 2.23
N LYS A 102 -5.92 -15.95 3.35
CA LYS A 102 -4.69 -15.16 3.43
C LYS A 102 -3.45 -15.98 3.71
N LYS A 103 -3.59 -17.24 4.12
CA LYS A 103 -2.48 -18.07 4.55
C LYS A 103 -1.36 -18.17 3.53
N GLU A 104 -1.69 -18.54 2.29
CA GLU A 104 -0.67 -18.77 1.25
C GLU A 104 0.07 -17.49 0.90
N VAL A 105 -0.65 -16.37 0.75
CA VAL A 105 -0.01 -15.08 0.44
C VAL A 105 0.82 -14.55 1.61
N LEU A 106 0.37 -14.72 2.86
CA LEU A 106 1.16 -14.33 4.03
C LEU A 106 2.41 -15.19 4.17
N LYS A 107 2.31 -16.49 3.86
CA LYS A 107 3.47 -17.37 3.77
C LYS A 107 4.48 -16.87 2.75
N GLU A 108 4.02 -16.51 1.57
CA GLU A 108 4.90 -15.97 0.53
C GLU A 108 5.58 -14.65 0.96
N ILE A 109 4.80 -13.74 1.55
CA ILE A 109 5.28 -12.45 2.04
C ILE A 109 6.35 -12.61 3.12
N PHE A 110 6.13 -13.48 4.12
CA PHE A 110 7.04 -13.57 5.28
C PHE A 110 8.17 -14.58 5.13
N GLU A 111 7.97 -15.65 4.36
CA GLU A 111 8.97 -16.73 4.26
C GLU A 111 9.84 -16.61 3.01
N THR A 112 9.33 -15.98 1.94
CA THR A 112 10.04 -15.97 0.63
C THR A 112 10.48 -14.57 0.20
N GLY A 113 9.73 -13.51 0.50
CA GLY A 113 10.11 -12.12 0.19
C GLY A 113 10.06 -11.80 -1.32
N ASN A 114 9.05 -12.32 -2.03
CA ASN A 114 9.04 -12.43 -3.51
C ASN A 114 8.72 -11.13 -4.29
N GLY A 115 9.09 -9.95 -3.82
CA GLY A 115 8.79 -8.70 -4.52
C GLY A 115 7.29 -8.40 -4.66
N LEU A 116 6.46 -9.09 -3.88
CA LEU A 116 5.03 -8.78 -3.76
C LEU A 116 4.86 -7.39 -3.15
N PRO A 117 3.87 -6.59 -3.59
CA PRO A 117 3.66 -5.23 -3.10
C PRO A 117 3.60 -5.13 -1.56
N CYS A 118 2.87 -6.02 -0.89
CA CYS A 118 2.85 -6.09 0.57
C CYS A 118 4.22 -6.42 1.18
N ALA A 119 5.00 -7.31 0.56
CA ALA A 119 6.34 -7.66 1.02
C ALA A 119 7.29 -6.47 0.88
N LEU A 120 7.26 -5.76 -0.25
CA LEU A 120 8.03 -4.54 -0.49
C LEU A 120 7.75 -3.48 0.59
N VAL A 121 6.47 -3.26 0.92
CA VAL A 121 6.10 -2.32 2.00
C VAL A 121 6.57 -2.82 3.36
N ASN A 122 6.39 -4.11 3.67
CA ASN A 122 6.81 -4.71 4.93
C ASN A 122 8.33 -4.60 5.15
N GLU A 123 9.13 -4.90 4.13
CA GLU A 123 10.59 -4.82 4.16
C GLU A 123 11.07 -3.38 4.30
N ALA A 124 10.55 -2.46 3.49
CA ALA A 124 10.96 -1.05 3.51
C ALA A 124 10.56 -0.34 4.83
N ALA A 125 9.44 -0.72 5.42
CA ALA A 125 8.97 -0.14 6.67
C ALA A 125 9.60 -0.78 7.91
N GLY A 126 10.01 -2.05 7.83
CA GLY A 126 10.65 -2.78 8.92
C GLY A 126 9.83 -2.73 10.20
N GLU A 127 10.43 -2.25 11.29
CA GLU A 127 9.75 -2.15 12.59
C GLU A 127 8.55 -1.19 12.63
N ARG A 128 8.40 -0.32 11.63
CA ARG A 128 7.22 0.56 11.49
C ARG A 128 6.00 -0.20 10.98
N CYS A 129 6.19 -1.38 10.39
CA CYS A 129 5.12 -2.23 9.89
C CYS A 129 4.63 -3.20 10.98
N THR A 130 3.31 -3.26 11.15
CA THR A 130 2.62 -4.19 12.04
C THR A 130 1.49 -4.89 11.27
N TRP A 131 1.36 -6.20 11.46
CA TRP A 131 0.31 -7.01 10.85
C TRP A 131 -0.73 -7.40 11.91
N PHE A 132 -1.99 -7.09 11.63
CA PHE A 132 -3.15 -7.49 12.41
C PHE A 132 -3.87 -8.61 11.67
N THR A 133 -3.82 -9.81 12.23
CA THR A 133 -4.35 -11.03 11.61
C THR A 133 -5.19 -11.82 12.60
N ASP A 134 -6.08 -12.68 12.08
CA ASP A 134 -6.70 -13.73 12.87
C ASP A 134 -5.85 -15.01 12.82
N THR A 135 -6.18 -16.00 13.65
CA THR A 135 -5.46 -17.28 13.68
C THR A 135 -5.51 -18.00 12.34
N ALA A 136 -6.65 -17.95 11.65
CA ALA A 136 -6.86 -18.64 10.38
C ALA A 136 -5.92 -18.12 9.27
N ALA A 137 -5.67 -16.81 9.22
CA ALA A 137 -4.77 -16.21 8.25
C ALA A 137 -3.30 -16.63 8.42
N VAL A 138 -2.87 -17.03 9.62
CA VAL A 138 -1.44 -17.26 9.91
C VAL A 138 -1.13 -18.68 10.39
N GLU A 139 -2.10 -19.59 10.34
CA GLU A 139 -1.90 -20.98 10.75
C GLU A 139 -0.81 -21.64 9.89
N GLY A 140 0.32 -21.99 10.50
CA GLY A 140 1.46 -22.60 9.81
C GLY A 140 2.29 -21.63 8.96
N VAL A 141 2.11 -20.32 9.14
CA VAL A 141 2.96 -19.27 8.56
C VAL A 141 4.07 -18.92 9.55
N SER A 142 5.31 -18.90 9.08
CA SER A 142 6.46 -18.43 9.86
C SER A 142 6.62 -16.93 9.67
N PHE A 143 6.66 -16.18 10.77
CA PHE A 143 6.87 -14.73 10.75
C PHE A 143 7.65 -14.32 12.00
N PRO A 144 8.46 -13.25 11.91
CA PRO A 144 9.18 -12.74 13.06
C PRO A 144 8.17 -12.24 14.09
N ARG A 145 8.15 -12.87 15.28
CA ARG A 145 7.41 -12.35 16.42
C ARG A 145 8.27 -11.27 17.05
N LYS A 146 7.78 -10.03 17.11
CA LYS A 146 8.34 -9.06 18.04
C LYS A 146 8.15 -9.65 19.44
N GLY A 147 9.25 -9.85 20.17
CA GLY A 147 9.19 -10.27 21.56
C GLY A 147 8.25 -9.35 22.31
N SER A 148 7.44 -9.91 23.21
CA SER A 148 6.66 -9.08 24.13
C SER A 148 7.65 -8.16 24.85
N LEU A 149 7.37 -6.86 24.82
CA LEU A 149 7.90 -5.94 25.83
C LEU A 149 7.54 -6.47 27.22
#